data_AF-A0A3M2EBU8-F1
#
_entry.id   AF-A0A3M2EBU8-F1
#
_cell.length_a   1.000
_cell.length_b   1.000
_cell.length_c   1.000
_cell.angle_alpha   90.00
_cell.angle_beta   90.00
_cell.angle_gamma   90.00
#
_symmetry.space_group_name_H-M   'P 1'
#
loop_
_entity.id
_entity.type
_entity.pdbx_description
1 polymer ?
#
loop_
_entity_poly.entity_id
_entity_poly.type
_entity_poly.pdbx_seq_one_letter_code
_entity_poly.pdbx_strand_id
1 'polypeptide(L)'
;MIGIRKAKRLVKPTTNKTLVERDQAEIKDILDAIFLGGRLAPEFTRELAPQLKRKTDMATLRAIWSFVRNNIRYRRDEGNVEVVKSPGKLLYDGYGDCKSFTIIIGSLLDNLGYRWKYRVAFYDPETPEQGHIYPVVVMPDGSEVILDAVHDTFNEEVPYWRAYDYDKHGNKMASLSGIPGQGNWLLWALLAIILLK
;
A
#
# COMPACT_ATOMS: atom_id res chain seq x y z
N MET A 1 -9.25 -20.64 -0.48
CA MET A 1 -8.70 -19.37 0.06
C MET A 1 -7.92 -19.68 1.33
N ILE A 2 -6.77 -19.05 1.59
CA ILE A 2 -6.09 -19.22 2.88
C ILE A 2 -6.92 -18.58 3.98
N GLY A 3 -7.20 -19.33 5.05
CA GLY A 3 -7.88 -18.80 6.22
C GLY A 3 -6.91 -18.18 7.23
N ILE A 4 -7.43 -17.26 8.06
CA ILE A 4 -6.65 -16.50 9.06
C ILE A 4 -5.78 -17.36 9.99
N ARG A 5 -6.26 -18.55 10.41
CA ARG A 5 -5.50 -19.46 11.29
C ARG A 5 -4.19 -19.94 10.65
N LYS A 6 -4.21 -20.23 9.35
CA LYS A 6 -3.00 -20.62 8.61
C LYS A 6 -2.09 -19.41 8.43
N ALA A 7 -2.64 -18.25 8.08
CA ALA A 7 -1.88 -17.02 7.89
C ALA A 7 -1.11 -16.59 9.15
N LYS A 8 -1.72 -16.68 10.34
CA LYS A 8 -1.06 -16.37 11.62
C LYS A 8 0.21 -17.19 11.89
N ARG A 9 0.31 -18.40 11.33
CA ARG A 9 1.49 -19.27 11.47
C ARG A 9 2.58 -18.99 10.44
N LEU A 10 2.24 -18.32 9.35
CA LEU A 10 3.13 -17.99 8.23
C LEU A 10 3.66 -16.55 8.30
N VAL A 11 3.34 -15.83 9.38
CA VAL A 11 3.79 -14.46 9.58
C VAL A 11 4.65 -14.41 10.84
N LYS A 12 5.80 -13.74 10.74
CA LYS A 12 6.70 -13.57 11.87
C LYS A 12 5.95 -12.95 13.06
N PRO A 13 6.01 -13.54 14.26
CA PRO A 13 5.29 -13.03 15.42
C PRO A 13 5.79 -11.62 15.80
N THR A 14 4.88 -10.78 16.30
CA THR A 14 5.22 -9.45 16.82
C THR A 14 5.92 -9.58 18.17
N THR A 15 6.88 -8.68 18.45
CA THR A 15 7.51 -8.54 19.76
C THR A 15 6.73 -7.61 20.70
N ASN A 16 5.58 -7.08 20.26
CA ASN A 16 4.78 -6.05 20.94
C ASN A 16 5.55 -4.76 21.28
N LYS A 17 6.74 -4.55 20.70
CA LYS A 17 7.53 -3.34 20.89
C LYS A 17 7.04 -2.22 19.97
N THR A 18 6.63 -1.10 20.55
CA THR A 18 6.37 0.15 19.83
C THR A 18 7.70 0.73 19.35
N LEU A 19 7.82 1.02 18.05
CA LEU A 19 9.04 1.55 17.45
C LEU A 19 9.04 3.07 17.35
N VAL A 20 7.86 3.67 17.20
CA VAL A 20 7.66 5.12 17.09
C VAL A 20 6.43 5.46 17.92
N GLU A 21 6.59 6.40 18.84
CA GLU A 21 5.52 7.00 19.65
C GLU A 21 5.75 8.51 19.58
N ARG A 22 4.72 9.26 19.18
CA ARG A 22 4.78 10.72 19.08
C ARG A 22 3.48 11.32 19.60
N ASP A 23 3.61 12.27 20.51
CA ASP A 23 2.48 13.09 20.95
C ASP A 23 2.17 14.15 19.89
N GLN A 24 0.88 14.41 19.64
CA GLN A 24 0.42 15.42 18.67
C GLN A 24 0.96 15.25 17.24
N ALA A 25 1.04 14.00 16.76
CA ALA A 25 1.57 13.68 15.44
C ALA A 25 0.83 14.42 14.31
N GLU A 26 1.59 15.05 13.41
CA GLU A 26 1.04 15.63 12.18
C GLU A 26 0.94 14.56 11.08
N ILE A 27 0.22 14.86 9.98
CA ILE A 27 0.10 13.97 8.81
C ILE A 27 1.46 13.44 8.34
N LYS A 28 2.49 14.31 8.34
CA LYS A 28 3.83 13.93 7.92
C LYS A 28 4.42 12.84 8.82
N ASP A 29 4.20 12.93 10.13
CA ASP A 29 4.70 11.94 11.10
C ASP A 29 4.02 10.59 10.91
N ILE A 30 2.73 10.60 10.62
CA ILE A 30 1.95 9.40 10.31
C ILE A 30 2.50 8.76 9.03
N LEU A 31 2.75 9.55 7.97
CA LEU A 31 3.34 9.05 6.72
C LEU A 31 4.76 8.48 6.94
N ASP A 32 5.60 9.15 7.72
CA ASP A 32 6.94 8.65 8.05
C ASP A 32 6.87 7.30 8.78
N ALA A 33 5.93 7.15 9.73
CA ALA A 33 5.69 5.89 10.42
C ALA A 33 5.19 4.79 9.48
N ILE A 34 4.28 5.13 8.54
CA ILE A 34 3.80 4.20 7.52
C ILE A 34 4.95 3.75 6.62
N PHE A 35 5.76 4.67 6.09
CA PHE A 35 6.84 4.32 5.16
C PHE A 35 7.94 3.51 5.84
N LEU A 36 8.27 3.82 7.10
CA LEU A 36 9.16 3.00 7.91
C LEU A 36 8.57 1.60 8.14
N GLY A 37 7.29 1.53 8.53
CA GLY A 37 6.58 0.27 8.74
C GLY A 37 6.54 -0.58 7.48
N GLY A 38 6.20 0.02 6.34
CA GLY A 38 6.21 -0.61 5.03
C GLY A 38 7.59 -1.15 4.64
N ARG A 39 8.67 -0.40 4.89
CA ARG A 39 10.05 -0.85 4.62
C ARG A 39 10.45 -2.08 5.42
N LEU A 40 9.99 -2.19 6.67
CA LEU A 40 10.30 -3.30 7.57
C LEU A 40 9.35 -4.49 7.40
N ALA A 41 8.19 -4.27 6.78
CA ALA A 41 7.13 -5.26 6.68
C ALA A 41 7.44 -6.51 5.83
N PRO A 42 8.29 -6.51 4.78
CA PRO A 42 8.51 -7.70 3.94
C PRO A 42 9.00 -8.92 4.73
N GLU A 43 9.83 -8.73 5.76
CA GLU A 43 10.28 -9.80 6.66
C GLU A 43 9.12 -10.57 7.31
N PHE A 44 7.96 -9.91 7.53
CA PHE A 44 6.81 -10.52 8.19
C PHE A 44 6.06 -11.47 7.27
N THR A 45 5.93 -11.17 5.98
CA THR A 45 5.02 -11.90 5.07
C THR A 45 5.73 -12.82 4.09
N ARG A 46 7.05 -13.01 4.23
CA ARG A 46 7.89 -13.84 3.34
C ARG A 46 7.31 -15.23 3.06
N GLU A 47 6.75 -15.91 4.07
CA GLU A 47 6.14 -17.24 3.90
C GLU A 47 4.67 -17.18 3.48
N LEU A 48 3.95 -16.11 3.83
CA LEU A 48 2.55 -15.93 3.49
C LEU A 48 2.37 -15.58 2.01
N ALA A 49 3.22 -14.70 1.45
CA ALA A 49 3.05 -14.13 0.13
C ALA A 49 2.99 -15.19 -0.99
N PRO A 50 3.90 -16.19 -1.07
CA PRO A 50 3.85 -17.23 -2.10
C PRO A 50 2.55 -18.03 -2.09
N GLN A 51 1.86 -18.13 -0.95
CA GLN A 51 0.61 -18.87 -0.82
C GLN A 51 -0.60 -18.11 -1.41
N LEU A 52 -0.48 -16.80 -1.60
CA LEU A 52 -1.51 -15.97 -2.24
C LEU A 52 -1.33 -15.90 -3.77
N LYS A 53 -0.19 -16.34 -4.30
CA LYS A 53 0.06 -16.42 -5.75
C LYS A 53 -0.98 -17.31 -6.44
N ARG A 54 -1.43 -16.86 -7.61
CA ARG A 54 -2.37 -17.56 -8.51
C ARG A 54 -1.79 -17.65 -9.92
N LYS A 55 -2.55 -18.24 -10.84
CA LYS A 55 -2.15 -18.45 -12.24
C LYS A 55 -1.88 -17.16 -13.01
N THR A 56 -2.56 -16.07 -12.64
CA THR A 56 -2.48 -14.77 -13.33
C THR A 56 -2.21 -13.68 -12.30
N ASP A 57 -1.56 -12.59 -12.70
CA ASP A 57 -1.37 -11.42 -11.84
C ASP A 57 -2.70 -10.91 -11.30
N MET A 58 -3.71 -10.80 -12.16
CA MET A 58 -5.02 -10.31 -11.74
C MET A 58 -5.66 -11.13 -10.61
N ALA A 59 -5.62 -12.45 -10.74
CA ALA A 59 -6.08 -13.36 -9.69
C ALA A 59 -5.21 -13.31 -8.43
N THR A 60 -3.90 -13.07 -8.55
CA THR A 60 -3.00 -12.92 -7.39
C THR A 60 -3.31 -11.63 -6.63
N LEU A 61 -3.41 -10.50 -7.33
CA LEU A 61 -3.71 -9.20 -6.76
C LEU A 61 -5.10 -9.20 -6.09
N ARG A 62 -6.11 -9.79 -6.75
CA ARG A 62 -7.42 -10.03 -6.12
C ARG A 62 -7.33 -10.91 -4.89
N ALA A 63 -6.54 -11.98 -4.91
CA ALA A 63 -6.37 -12.85 -3.75
C ALA A 63 -5.72 -12.14 -2.57
N ILE A 64 -4.78 -11.22 -2.81
CA ILE A 64 -4.16 -10.37 -1.77
C ILE A 64 -5.21 -9.43 -1.16
N TRP A 65 -5.90 -8.66 -2.00
CA TRP A 65 -6.96 -7.75 -1.56
C TRP A 65 -8.06 -8.47 -0.76
N SER A 66 -8.59 -9.56 -1.31
CA SER A 66 -9.63 -10.36 -0.65
C SER A 66 -9.15 -11.01 0.64
N PHE A 67 -7.87 -11.40 0.72
CA PHE A 67 -7.32 -11.97 1.95
C PHE A 67 -7.40 -10.97 3.09
N VAL A 68 -6.92 -9.74 2.88
CA VAL A 68 -6.94 -8.69 3.92
C VAL A 68 -8.37 -8.32 4.27
N ARG A 69 -9.18 -7.96 3.26
CA ARG A 69 -10.56 -7.51 3.43
C ARG A 69 -11.43 -8.53 4.19
N ASN A 70 -11.31 -9.81 3.86
CA ASN A 70 -12.22 -10.82 4.40
C ASN A 70 -11.75 -11.43 5.73
N ASN A 71 -10.49 -11.23 6.12
CA ASN A 71 -9.94 -11.85 7.33
C ASN A 71 -9.57 -10.84 8.43
N ILE A 72 -9.60 -9.54 8.15
CA ILE A 72 -9.18 -8.50 9.09
C ILE A 72 -10.28 -7.44 9.14
N ARG A 73 -10.79 -7.18 10.34
CA ARG A 73 -11.87 -6.21 10.56
C ARG A 73 -11.33 -4.78 10.44
N TYR A 74 -11.99 -3.95 9.63
CA TYR A 74 -11.71 -2.52 9.64
C TYR A 74 -12.15 -1.90 10.99
N ARG A 75 -11.24 -1.17 11.62
CA ARG A 75 -11.49 -0.34 12.80
C ARG A 75 -10.57 0.88 12.69
N ARG A 76 -11.16 2.04 12.41
CA ARG A 76 -10.46 3.33 12.47
C ARG A 76 -9.94 3.56 13.88
N ASP A 77 -8.80 4.23 13.97
CA ASP A 77 -8.27 4.70 15.24
C ASP A 77 -9.27 5.62 15.97
N GLU A 78 -9.23 5.62 17.30
CA GLU A 78 -10.14 6.38 18.16
C GLU A 78 -9.38 7.51 18.86
N GLY A 79 -9.97 8.70 18.92
CA GLY A 79 -9.34 9.88 19.51
C GLY A 79 -8.20 10.43 18.65
N ASN A 80 -7.21 11.05 19.29
CA ASN A 80 -6.05 11.66 18.62
C ASN A 80 -4.82 10.71 18.59
N VAL A 81 -5.05 9.39 18.58
CA VAL A 81 -3.99 8.38 18.66
C VAL A 81 -3.94 7.58 17.36
N GLU A 82 -2.91 7.82 16.56
CA GLU A 82 -2.71 7.16 15.27
C GLU A 82 -1.84 5.91 15.44
N VAL A 83 -2.36 4.73 15.07
CA VAL A 83 -1.68 3.45 15.30
C VAL A 83 -1.38 2.73 13.99
N VAL A 84 -0.10 2.64 13.68
CA VAL A 84 0.39 1.87 12.53
C VAL A 84 0.81 0.48 12.99
N LYS A 85 0.11 -0.57 12.54
CA LYS A 85 0.42 -1.96 12.90
C LYS A 85 1.31 -2.63 11.86
N SER A 86 2.31 -3.38 12.35
CA SER A 86 3.04 -4.33 11.50
C SER A 86 2.11 -5.48 11.06
N PRO A 87 2.42 -6.22 9.97
CA PRO A 87 1.60 -7.33 9.51
C PRO A 87 1.35 -8.39 10.58
N GLY A 88 2.37 -8.70 11.40
CA GLY A 88 2.24 -9.67 12.50
C GLY A 88 1.27 -9.19 13.59
N LYS A 89 1.34 -7.92 14.00
CA LYS A 89 0.42 -7.33 14.98
C LYS A 89 -1.01 -7.24 14.43
N LEU A 90 -1.15 -6.79 13.18
CA LEU A 90 -2.44 -6.68 12.49
C LEU A 90 -3.16 -8.02 12.43
N LEU A 91 -2.47 -9.08 12.00
CA LEU A 91 -3.05 -10.42 11.94
C LEU A 91 -3.36 -10.96 13.33
N TYR A 92 -2.48 -10.76 14.31
CA TYR A 92 -2.72 -11.19 15.70
C TYR A 92 -4.01 -10.58 16.25
N ASP A 93 -4.13 -9.25 16.19
CA ASP A 93 -5.29 -8.48 16.65
C ASP A 93 -6.56 -8.82 15.86
N GLY A 94 -6.42 -9.08 14.56
CA GLY A 94 -7.55 -9.30 13.66
C GLY A 94 -8.32 -8.03 13.29
N TYR A 95 -7.79 -6.85 13.62
CA TYR A 95 -8.35 -5.56 13.23
C TYR A 95 -7.29 -4.47 13.03
N GLY A 96 -7.59 -3.51 12.18
CA GLY A 96 -6.80 -2.30 11.93
C GLY A 96 -7.50 -1.41 10.92
N ASP A 97 -6.80 -0.41 10.40
CA ASP A 97 -7.35 0.58 9.48
C ASP A 97 -6.57 0.64 8.16
N CYS A 98 -6.79 1.71 7.38
CA CYS A 98 -6.19 1.89 6.05
C CYS A 98 -4.65 1.83 6.09
N LYS A 99 -4.02 2.41 7.11
CA LYS A 99 -2.56 2.46 7.27
C LYS A 99 -2.00 1.05 7.42
N SER A 100 -2.59 0.29 8.33
CA SER A 100 -2.17 -1.09 8.62
C SER A 100 -2.45 -2.03 7.44
N PHE A 101 -3.61 -1.87 6.78
CA PHE A 101 -3.97 -2.65 5.59
C PHE A 101 -2.99 -2.41 4.44
N THR A 102 -2.63 -1.15 4.22
CA THR A 102 -1.64 -0.75 3.22
C THR A 102 -0.30 -1.43 3.45
N ILE A 103 0.19 -1.47 4.69
CA ILE A 103 1.48 -2.08 5.02
C ILE A 103 1.50 -3.59 4.77
N ILE A 104 0.45 -4.32 5.18
CA ILE A 104 0.43 -5.77 4.95
C ILE A 104 0.30 -6.09 3.45
N ILE A 105 -0.49 -5.34 2.68
CA ILE A 105 -0.61 -5.54 1.25
C ILE A 105 0.72 -5.21 0.56
N GLY A 106 1.32 -4.06 0.86
CA GLY A 106 2.62 -3.66 0.32
C GLY A 106 3.71 -4.71 0.58
N SER A 107 3.76 -5.25 1.80
CA SER A 107 4.66 -6.34 2.19
C SER A 107 4.45 -7.61 1.35
N LEU A 108 3.20 -7.98 1.07
CA LEU A 108 2.88 -9.13 0.21
C LEU A 108 3.29 -8.88 -1.23
N LEU A 109 3.10 -7.65 -1.74
CA LEU A 109 3.48 -7.24 -3.08
C LEU A 109 5.00 -7.27 -3.29
N ASP A 110 5.76 -6.74 -2.31
CA ASP A 110 7.22 -6.76 -2.34
C ASP A 110 7.77 -8.19 -2.41
N ASN A 111 7.25 -9.09 -1.57
CA ASN A 111 7.65 -10.50 -1.58
C ASN A 111 7.25 -11.26 -2.86
N LEU A 112 6.27 -10.75 -3.62
CA LEU A 112 5.85 -11.30 -4.90
C LEU A 112 6.48 -10.60 -6.11
N GLY A 113 7.27 -9.56 -5.89
CA GLY A 113 8.00 -8.84 -6.93
C GLY A 113 7.13 -7.88 -7.76
N TYR A 114 5.98 -7.44 -7.25
CA TYR A 114 5.15 -6.47 -7.94
C TYR A 114 5.74 -5.05 -7.80
N ARG A 115 5.67 -4.26 -8.88
CA ARG A 115 5.90 -2.82 -8.83
C ARG A 115 4.64 -2.13 -8.34
N TRP A 116 4.74 -1.36 -7.27
CA TRP A 116 3.62 -0.68 -6.65
C TRP A 116 4.04 0.64 -6.01
N LYS A 117 3.05 1.46 -5.64
CA LYS A 117 3.20 2.75 -4.98
C LYS A 117 2.12 2.93 -3.91
N TYR A 118 2.37 3.81 -2.94
CA TYR A 118 1.31 4.32 -2.07
C TYR A 118 0.54 5.41 -2.81
N ARG A 119 -0.78 5.42 -2.69
CA ARG A 119 -1.61 6.56 -3.04
C ARG A 119 -2.27 7.10 -1.78
N VAL A 120 -2.16 8.41 -1.57
CA VAL A 120 -2.85 9.14 -0.50
C VAL A 120 -3.89 10.04 -1.17
N ALA A 121 -5.16 9.71 -1.01
CA ALA A 121 -6.30 10.42 -1.58
C ALA A 121 -6.99 11.30 -0.53
N PHE A 122 -7.37 12.51 -0.93
CA PHE A 122 -8.07 13.49 -0.12
C PHE A 122 -9.43 13.77 -0.75
N TYR A 123 -10.49 13.57 0.02
CA TYR A 123 -11.86 13.65 -0.48
C TYR A 123 -12.49 15.03 -0.29
N ASP A 124 -12.05 15.75 0.73
CA ASP A 124 -12.60 17.04 1.12
C ASP A 124 -11.47 18.08 1.23
N PRO A 125 -11.53 19.20 0.49
CA PRO A 125 -10.55 20.27 0.59
C PRO A 125 -10.55 20.99 1.94
N GLU A 126 -11.64 20.90 2.72
CA GLU A 126 -11.76 21.52 4.04
C GLU A 126 -11.15 20.67 5.17
N THR A 127 -10.97 19.36 4.94
CA THR A 127 -10.38 18.41 5.89
C THR A 127 -9.22 17.61 5.30
N PRO A 128 -8.16 18.30 4.79
CA PRO A 128 -7.03 17.64 4.13
C PRO A 128 -6.22 16.74 5.06
N GLU A 129 -6.41 16.80 6.37
CA GLU A 129 -5.80 15.89 7.33
C GLU A 129 -6.37 14.48 7.33
N GLN A 130 -7.55 14.27 6.73
CA GLN A 130 -8.24 12.99 6.69
C GLN A 130 -7.89 12.15 5.45
N GLY A 131 -6.64 12.21 5.00
CA GLY A 131 -6.16 11.46 3.84
C GLY A 131 -6.37 9.95 3.99
N HIS A 132 -6.80 9.30 2.92
CA HIS A 132 -6.93 7.84 2.83
C HIS A 132 -5.78 7.26 2.03
N ILE A 133 -5.07 6.30 2.63
CA ILE A 133 -3.90 5.67 2.01
C ILE A 133 -4.20 4.23 1.60
N TYR A 134 -3.76 3.85 0.40
CA TYR A 134 -3.87 2.50 -0.12
C TYR A 134 -2.77 2.17 -1.14
N PRO A 135 -2.47 0.88 -1.38
CA PRO A 135 -1.51 0.44 -2.40
C PRO A 135 -2.12 0.47 -3.81
N VAL A 136 -1.30 0.88 -4.78
CA VAL A 136 -1.61 0.82 -6.21
C VAL A 136 -0.49 0.06 -6.94
N VAL A 137 -0.83 -1.04 -7.59
CA VAL A 137 0.11 -1.81 -8.42
C VAL A 137 0.16 -1.18 -9.80
N VAL A 138 1.36 -1.05 -10.37
CA VAL A 138 1.55 -0.52 -11.71
C VAL A 138 2.04 -1.63 -12.63
N MET A 139 1.16 -2.06 -13.52
CA MET A 139 1.37 -3.17 -14.45
C MET A 139 2.45 -2.82 -15.51
N PRO A 140 2.98 -3.83 -16.24
CA PRO A 140 3.98 -3.60 -17.28
C PRO A 140 3.52 -2.67 -18.40
N ASP A 141 2.22 -2.67 -18.72
CA ASP A 141 1.60 -1.78 -19.72
C ASP A 141 1.31 -0.36 -19.18
N GLY A 142 1.66 -0.10 -17.92
CA GLY A 142 1.41 1.17 -17.24
C GLY A 142 0.02 1.29 -16.63
N SER A 143 -0.87 0.32 -16.84
CA SER A 143 -2.18 0.31 -16.17
C SER A 143 -2.03 0.15 -14.66
N GLU A 144 -3.00 0.71 -13.93
CA GLU A 144 -3.01 0.67 -12.47
C GLU A 144 -4.03 -0.35 -11.96
N VAL A 145 -3.66 -1.04 -10.88
CA VAL A 145 -4.56 -1.91 -10.13
C VAL A 145 -4.66 -1.42 -8.70
N ILE A 146 -5.87 -1.04 -8.29
CA ILE A 146 -6.16 -0.51 -6.97
C ILE A 146 -6.37 -1.64 -5.96
N LEU A 147 -5.64 -1.59 -4.84
CA LEU A 147 -5.71 -2.59 -3.77
C LEU A 147 -6.15 -1.98 -2.44
N ASP A 148 -7.14 -1.09 -2.49
CA ASP A 148 -7.78 -0.56 -1.31
C ASP A 148 -8.69 -1.61 -0.65
N ALA A 149 -8.19 -2.28 0.39
CA ALA A 149 -8.95 -3.28 1.15
C ALA A 149 -9.94 -2.68 2.16
N VAL A 150 -10.05 -1.35 2.26
CA VAL A 150 -11.15 -0.66 2.96
C VAL A 150 -12.38 -0.59 2.06
N HIS A 151 -12.17 -0.36 0.76
CA HIS A 151 -13.25 -0.34 -0.23
C HIS A 151 -13.88 -1.73 -0.41
N ASP A 152 -15.15 -1.76 -0.80
CA ASP A 152 -15.90 -3.02 -0.94
C ASP A 152 -15.68 -3.76 -2.25
N THR A 153 -15.16 -3.04 -3.23
CA THR A 153 -15.00 -3.52 -4.60
C THR A 153 -13.54 -3.53 -5.00
N PHE A 154 -13.11 -4.64 -5.58
CA PHE A 154 -11.74 -4.82 -6.02
C PHE A 154 -11.44 -3.99 -7.27
N ASN A 155 -10.27 -3.34 -7.29
CA ASN A 155 -9.79 -2.53 -8.40
C ASN A 155 -10.74 -1.36 -8.75
N GLU A 156 -11.29 -0.72 -7.73
CA GLU A 156 -12.09 0.50 -7.84
C GLU A 156 -11.53 1.55 -6.88
N GLU A 157 -11.70 2.81 -7.26
CA GLU A 157 -11.24 3.97 -6.51
C GLU A 157 -12.41 4.92 -6.32
N VAL A 158 -12.61 5.39 -5.09
CA VAL A 158 -13.62 6.41 -4.80
C VAL A 158 -13.14 7.75 -5.39
N PRO A 159 -14.01 8.53 -6.07
CA PRO A 159 -13.63 9.85 -6.57
C PRO A 159 -13.09 10.73 -5.45
N TYR A 160 -11.91 11.32 -5.67
CA TYR A 160 -11.24 12.19 -4.71
C TYR A 160 -11.04 13.59 -5.29
N TRP A 161 -10.88 14.58 -4.43
CA TRP A 161 -10.51 15.93 -4.83
C TRP A 161 -9.05 16.01 -5.28
N ARG A 162 -8.16 15.35 -4.55
CA ARG A 162 -6.72 15.30 -4.87
C ARG A 162 -6.10 13.99 -4.40
N ALA A 163 -5.07 13.51 -5.08
CA ALA A 163 -4.22 12.43 -4.59
C ALA A 163 -2.74 12.74 -4.80
N TYR A 164 -1.90 12.15 -3.96
CA TYR A 164 -0.45 12.11 -4.12
C TYR A 164 0.05 10.68 -4.08
N ASP A 165 0.94 10.34 -5.01
CA ASP A 165 1.58 9.05 -5.05
C ASP A 165 2.98 9.12 -4.43
N TYR A 166 3.37 8.05 -3.73
CA TYR A 166 4.68 7.90 -3.12
C TYR A 166 5.27 6.54 -3.47
N ASP A 167 6.57 6.49 -3.76
CA ASP A 167 7.25 5.21 -3.94
C ASP A 167 7.38 4.45 -2.61
N LYS A 168 7.87 3.22 -2.65
CA LYS A 168 8.06 2.39 -1.45
C LYS A 168 9.03 2.98 -0.41
N HIS A 169 9.83 3.97 -0.79
CA HIS A 169 10.77 4.66 0.10
C HIS A 169 10.18 5.92 0.73
N GLY A 170 8.97 6.32 0.32
CA GLY A 170 8.29 7.53 0.80
C GLY A 170 8.58 8.77 -0.05
N ASN A 171 9.23 8.62 -1.21
CA ASN A 171 9.48 9.76 -2.09
C ASN A 171 8.22 10.06 -2.89
N LYS A 172 7.80 11.32 -2.88
CA LYS A 172 6.65 11.78 -3.67
C LYS A 172 6.94 11.62 -5.16
N MET A 173 6.04 10.94 -5.86
CA MET A 173 6.13 10.70 -7.30
C MET A 173 5.43 11.83 -8.06
N ALA A 174 6.05 12.30 -9.12
CA ALA A 174 5.36 13.06 -10.17
C ALA A 174 5.05 12.09 -11.31
N SER A 175 3.79 12.03 -11.73
CA SER A 175 3.38 11.25 -12.90
C SER A 175 2.76 12.19 -13.95
N LEU A 176 3.04 11.89 -15.22
CA LEU A 176 2.36 12.46 -16.38
C LEU A 176 1.52 11.33 -16.98
N SER A 177 0.19 11.46 -16.94
CA SER A 177 -0.74 10.47 -17.47
C SER A 177 -1.57 11.08 -18.59
N GLY A 178 -1.93 10.28 -19.60
CA GLY A 178 -2.85 10.69 -20.66
C GLY A 178 -2.25 11.34 -21.91
N ILE A 179 -1.00 11.05 -22.29
CA ILE A 179 -0.50 11.39 -23.63
C ILE A 179 -0.99 10.31 -24.62
N PRO A 180 -1.94 10.60 -25.53
CA PRO A 180 -2.36 9.62 -26.52
C PRO A 180 -1.23 9.44 -27.55
N GLY A 181 -0.77 8.21 -27.75
CA GLY A 181 -0.03 7.83 -28.97
C GLY A 181 1.42 8.30 -29.12
N GLN A 182 2.22 8.39 -28.06
CA GLN A 182 3.68 8.55 -28.20
C GLN A 182 4.47 7.44 -27.50
N GLY A 183 4.60 6.31 -28.19
CA GLY A 183 5.53 5.26 -27.80
C GLY A 183 6.98 5.74 -27.88
N ASN A 184 7.71 5.61 -26.76
CA ASN A 184 9.16 5.60 -26.54
C ASN A 184 10.09 6.67 -27.18
N TRP A 185 9.69 7.47 -28.17
CA TRP A 185 10.62 8.36 -28.87
C TRP A 185 11.00 9.62 -28.06
N LEU A 186 10.12 10.12 -27.19
CA LEU A 186 10.42 11.23 -26.28
C LEU A 186 11.44 10.85 -25.20
N LEU A 187 11.41 9.59 -24.72
CA LEU A 187 12.41 9.07 -23.78
C LEU A 187 13.81 9.05 -24.43
N TRP A 188 13.91 8.62 -25.69
CA TRP A 188 15.16 8.66 -26.44
C TRP A 188 15.62 10.08 -26.78
N ALA A 189 14.70 11.00 -27.07
CA ALA A 189 15.03 12.41 -27.31
C ALA A 189 15.56 13.11 -26.04
N LEU A 190 14.97 12.84 -24.88
CA LEU A 190 15.44 13.36 -23.60
C LEU A 190 16.79 12.75 -23.19
N LEU A 191 17.00 11.45 -23.41
CA LEU A 191 18.30 10.79 -23.21
C LEU A 191 19.39 11.36 -24.14
N ALA A 192 19.05 11.67 -25.40
CA ALA A 192 19.98 12.28 -26.35
C ALA A 192 20.40 13.70 -25.95
N ILE A 193 19.49 14.48 -25.35
CA ILE A 193 19.80 15.85 -24.85
C ILE A 193 20.67 15.80 -23.60
N ILE A 194 20.49 14.80 -22.72
CA ILE A 194 21.31 14.62 -21.52
C ILE A 194 22.72 14.11 -21.85
N LEU A 195 22.90 13.38 -22.95
CA LEU A 195 24.20 12.87 -23.42
C LEU A 195 24.99 13.87 -24.29
N LEU A 196 24.44 15.05 -24.59
CA LEU A 196 25.10 16.13 -25.35
C LEU A 196 25.62 17.28 -24.47
N LYS A 197 25.84 17.03 -23.17
CA LYS A 197 26.57 17.92 -22.27
C LYS A 197 27.81 17.24 -21.72
#